data_AF-A0A8T0HCX5-F1
#
_entry.id   AF-A0A8T0HCX5-F1
#
_cell.length_a   1.000
_cell.length_b   1.000
_cell.length_c   1.000
_cell.angle_alpha   90.00
_cell.angle_beta   90.00
_cell.angle_gamma   90.00
#
_symmetry.space_group_name_H-M   'P 1'
#
loop_
_entity.id
_entity.type
_entity.pdbx_description
1 polymer ?
#
loop_
_entity_poly.entity_id
_entity_poly.type
_entity_poly.pdbx_seq_one_letter_code
_entity_poly.pdbx_strand_id
1 'polypeptide(L)'
;MLTLWLCQLNACNLNNSDCVMMLMFVCSAAVNERDYGFLSKAVEEAYEGVRCGDGGPFGAVVVKDDQIIVKCHNMVLRNMDPTAHAEVTAVRQACKKLERYDLSDCEIYASCEPCPMCFGAIHLSKMKRLVYGAQAEAALAIGFDDFIADAIRGTARYQKVNFEVKRADGSAAEAAEQIFENTKSKFTMY
;
A
#
# COMPACT_ATOMS: atom_id res chain seq x y z
N MET A 1 11.86 -45.36 -10.83
CA MET A 1 11.08 -45.71 -9.62
C MET A 1 11.37 -44.62 -8.60
N LEU A 2 10.39 -43.75 -8.36
CA LEU A 2 10.44 -42.66 -7.38
C LEU A 2 10.39 -43.23 -5.95
N THR A 3 11.09 -42.58 -5.01
CA THR A 3 10.80 -42.56 -3.56
C THR A 3 11.45 -41.29 -2.99
N LEU A 4 10.73 -40.15 -2.88
CA LEU A 4 9.93 -39.72 -1.72
C LEU A 4 10.63 -39.99 -0.37
N TRP A 5 11.18 -38.94 0.24
CA TRP A 5 11.44 -38.90 1.68
C TRP A 5 10.76 -37.65 2.26
N LEU A 6 9.85 -37.94 3.18
CA LEU A 6 8.91 -37.03 3.83
C LEU A 6 9.58 -36.19 4.91
N CYS A 7 9.08 -34.96 4.97
CA CYS A 7 9.10 -34.04 6.08
C CYS A 7 8.63 -34.71 7.39
N GLN A 8 9.39 -34.56 8.47
CA GLN A 8 8.91 -34.73 9.84
C GLN A 8 9.35 -33.52 10.68
N LEU A 9 8.37 -32.66 10.93
CA LEU A 9 8.31 -31.70 12.02
C LEU A 9 8.61 -32.42 13.34
N ASN A 10 9.60 -31.94 14.09
CA ASN A 10 9.75 -32.28 15.50
C ASN A 10 9.65 -31.01 16.33
N ALA A 11 8.64 -31.00 17.19
CA ALA A 11 8.36 -29.98 18.18
C ALA A 11 9.57 -29.79 19.11
N CYS A 12 10.11 -28.57 19.17
CA CYS A 12 10.98 -28.16 20.27
C CYS A 12 10.16 -27.48 21.35
N ASN A 13 10.14 -28.13 22.51
CA ASN A 13 9.44 -27.77 23.71
C ASN A 13 10.52 -27.55 24.78
N LEU A 14 11.06 -26.33 24.92
CA LEU A 14 11.97 -25.97 26.01
C LEU A 14 11.78 -24.49 26.38
N ASN A 15 11.47 -24.26 27.65
CA ASN A 15 11.34 -22.95 28.27
C ASN A 15 12.69 -22.42 28.78
N ASN A 16 12.80 -21.10 28.65
CA ASN A 16 13.52 -20.10 29.45
C ASN A 16 15.06 -19.99 29.43
N SER A 17 15.45 -18.76 29.09
CA SER A 17 16.71 -18.06 29.35
C SER A 17 17.97 -18.56 28.63
N ASP A 18 18.59 -17.64 27.89
CA ASP A 18 19.99 -17.67 27.46
C ASP A 18 20.32 -18.43 26.17
N CYS A 19 19.73 -17.98 25.06
CA CYS A 19 20.42 -18.07 23.78
C CYS A 19 20.31 -16.76 22.99
N VAL A 20 21.40 -16.00 23.09
CA VAL A 20 21.98 -15.12 22.07
C VAL A 20 21.19 -13.87 21.65
N MET A 21 21.41 -12.81 22.43
CA MET A 21 21.66 -11.48 21.89
C MET A 21 22.73 -11.58 20.78
N MET A 22 22.52 -10.85 19.67
CA MET A 22 23.49 -10.55 18.60
C MET A 22 23.50 -11.50 17.37
N LEU A 23 22.46 -11.42 16.53
CA LEU A 23 22.60 -11.49 15.07
C LEU A 23 21.45 -10.75 14.39
N MET A 24 21.75 -9.51 13.98
CA MET A 24 21.06 -8.70 12.97
C MET A 24 19.53 -8.54 13.13
N PHE A 25 19.17 -7.54 13.95
CA PHE A 25 17.86 -6.87 13.94
C PHE A 25 17.56 -6.28 12.53
N VAL A 26 16.96 -7.07 11.66
CA VAL A 26 16.00 -6.59 10.65
C VAL A 26 14.81 -7.55 10.64
N CYS A 27 14.15 -7.69 11.80
CA CYS A 27 12.77 -8.16 11.80
C CYS A 27 11.92 -6.99 11.30
N SER A 28 11.60 -6.97 10.00
CA SER A 28 10.49 -6.18 9.47
C SER A 28 9.25 -6.56 10.28
N ALA A 29 8.79 -5.68 11.17
CA ALA A 29 7.61 -5.95 11.99
C ALA A 29 6.42 -6.21 11.06
N ALA A 30 5.70 -7.31 11.26
CA ALA A 30 4.47 -7.61 10.53
C ALA A 30 3.50 -6.40 10.54
N VAL A 31 2.64 -6.30 9.52
CA VAL A 31 1.53 -5.34 9.52
C VAL A 31 0.67 -5.63 10.76
N ASN A 32 0.37 -4.59 11.54
CA ASN A 32 -0.30 -4.75 12.84
C ASN A 32 -1.78 -4.34 12.76
N GLU A 33 -2.59 -4.69 13.77
CA GLU A 33 -4.04 -4.38 13.82
C GLU A 33 -4.39 -2.91 13.53
N ARG A 34 -3.53 -1.97 13.95
CA ARG A 34 -3.69 -0.54 13.65
C ARG A 34 -3.66 -0.29 12.14
N ASP A 35 -2.72 -0.92 11.43
CA ASP A 35 -2.57 -0.76 10.00
C ASP A 35 -3.77 -1.31 9.22
N TYR A 36 -4.33 -2.45 9.69
CA TYR A 36 -5.56 -3.01 9.13
C TYR A 36 -6.72 -2.02 9.22
N GLY A 37 -6.86 -1.31 10.35
CA GLY A 37 -7.89 -0.28 10.53
C GLY A 37 -7.79 0.85 9.50
N PHE A 38 -6.58 1.37 9.25
CA PHE A 38 -6.39 2.44 8.26
C PHE A 38 -6.47 1.95 6.81
N LEU A 39 -5.98 0.75 6.53
CA LEU A 39 -6.08 0.15 5.21
C LEU A 39 -7.55 -0.13 4.83
N SER A 40 -8.37 -0.58 5.78
CA SER A 40 -9.81 -0.73 5.59
C SER A 40 -10.47 0.60 5.18
N LYS A 41 -10.03 1.74 5.74
CA LYS A 41 -10.50 3.06 5.31
C LYS A 41 -10.07 3.43 3.89
N ALA A 42 -8.89 3.02 3.44
CA ALA A 42 -8.49 3.19 2.05
C ALA A 42 -9.35 2.34 1.10
N VAL A 43 -9.73 1.12 1.49
CA VAL A 43 -10.66 0.27 0.72
C VAL A 43 -12.07 0.86 0.67
N GLU A 44 -12.57 1.44 1.78
CA GLU A 44 -13.86 2.15 1.81
C GLU A 44 -13.87 3.32 0.80
N GLU A 45 -12.79 4.11 0.73
CA GLU A 45 -12.68 5.19 -0.26
C GLU A 45 -12.62 4.68 -1.69
N ALA A 46 -11.88 3.58 -1.94
CA ALA A 46 -11.85 2.96 -3.26
C ALA A 46 -13.26 2.57 -3.75
N TYR A 47 -14.10 2.07 -2.84
CA TYR A 47 -15.50 1.76 -3.15
C TYR A 47 -16.30 3.02 -3.46
N GLU A 48 -16.13 4.05 -2.63
CA GLU A 48 -16.82 5.33 -2.79
C GLU A 48 -16.51 5.98 -4.14
N GLY A 49 -15.23 6.02 -4.54
CA GLY A 49 -14.80 6.62 -5.81
C GLY A 49 -15.45 5.98 -7.04
N VAL A 50 -15.61 4.65 -7.04
CA VAL A 50 -16.37 3.96 -8.10
C VAL A 50 -17.86 4.22 -7.98
N ARG A 51 -18.40 4.19 -6.76
CA ARG A 51 -19.83 4.38 -6.49
C ARG A 51 -20.33 5.75 -6.98
N CYS A 52 -19.53 6.81 -6.79
CA CYS A 52 -19.86 8.16 -7.26
C CYS A 52 -19.41 8.43 -8.71
N GLY A 53 -18.61 7.54 -9.31
CA GLY A 53 -18.09 7.69 -10.68
C GLY A 53 -16.95 8.71 -10.80
N ASP A 54 -16.25 9.02 -9.71
CA ASP A 54 -15.18 10.01 -9.71
C ASP A 54 -13.85 9.46 -10.30
N GLY A 55 -13.66 8.14 -10.27
CA GLY A 55 -12.47 7.47 -10.76
C GLY A 55 -12.48 5.96 -10.58
N GLY A 56 -11.32 5.33 -10.79
CA GLY A 56 -11.13 3.89 -10.61
C GLY A 56 -11.16 3.45 -9.13
N PRO A 57 -11.20 2.14 -8.85
CA PRO A 57 -11.31 1.55 -7.50
C PRO A 57 -10.01 1.66 -6.67
N PHE A 58 -9.52 2.89 -6.48
CA PHE A 58 -8.30 3.16 -5.73
C PHE A 58 -8.58 4.18 -4.64
N GLY A 59 -8.11 3.90 -3.43
CA GLY A 59 -8.27 4.75 -2.26
C GLY A 59 -6.96 4.89 -1.49
N ALA A 60 -6.81 6.02 -0.81
CA ALA A 60 -5.63 6.34 -0.02
C ALA A 60 -5.99 7.16 1.23
N VAL A 61 -5.26 6.94 2.31
CA VAL A 61 -5.44 7.60 3.60
C VAL A 61 -4.08 8.09 4.11
N VAL A 62 -4.01 9.35 4.56
CA VAL A 62 -2.82 9.89 5.22
C VAL A 62 -3.08 10.00 6.71
N VAL A 63 -2.15 9.48 7.51
CA VAL A 63 -2.23 9.40 8.97
C VAL A 63 -1.06 10.14 9.60
N LYS A 64 -1.33 10.86 10.70
CA LYS A 64 -0.31 11.48 11.56
C LYS A 64 -0.72 11.24 13.01
N ASP A 65 0.19 10.72 13.83
CA ASP A 65 -0.05 10.44 15.26
C ASP A 65 -1.36 9.65 15.50
N ASP A 66 -1.55 8.57 14.73
CA ASP A 66 -2.74 7.69 14.76
C ASP A 66 -4.07 8.37 14.39
N GLN A 67 -4.01 9.57 13.81
CA GLN A 67 -5.17 10.31 13.36
C GLN A 67 -5.16 10.45 11.85
N ILE A 68 -6.32 10.18 11.26
CA ILE A 68 -6.54 10.39 9.83
C ILE A 68 -6.55 11.88 9.53
N ILE A 69 -5.59 12.33 8.74
CA ILE A 69 -5.52 13.70 8.23
C ILE A 69 -6.45 13.85 7.04
N VAL A 70 -6.37 12.94 6.07
CA VAL A 70 -7.24 12.91 4.89
C VAL A 70 -7.55 11.48 4.46
N LYS A 71 -8.71 11.30 3.83
CA LYS A 71 -9.11 10.10 3.10
C LYS A 71 -9.50 10.54 1.69
N CYS A 72 -8.98 9.87 0.69
CA CYS A 72 -9.18 10.23 -0.71
C CYS A 72 -9.33 8.98 -1.57
N HIS A 73 -9.94 9.14 -2.73
CA HIS A 73 -9.99 8.14 -3.78
C HIS A 73 -9.51 8.72 -5.10
N ASN A 74 -9.44 7.87 -6.12
CA ASN A 74 -9.12 8.28 -7.48
C ASN A 74 -10.14 9.30 -8.00
N MET A 75 -9.67 10.43 -8.52
CA MET A 75 -10.50 11.53 -9.03
C MET A 75 -10.24 11.80 -10.52
N VAL A 76 -9.66 10.84 -11.26
CA VAL A 76 -9.23 11.03 -12.66
C VAL A 76 -10.39 11.46 -13.55
N LEU A 77 -11.54 10.78 -13.44
CA LEU A 77 -12.72 11.08 -14.24
C LEU A 77 -13.37 12.39 -13.80
N ARG A 78 -13.48 12.61 -12.48
CA ARG A 78 -14.12 13.80 -11.93
C ARG A 78 -13.40 15.09 -12.28
N ASN A 79 -12.07 15.07 -12.19
CA ASN A 79 -11.24 16.25 -12.34
C ASN A 79 -10.69 16.41 -13.77
N MET A 80 -10.91 15.43 -14.65
CA MET A 80 -10.26 15.35 -15.96
C MET A 80 -8.73 15.51 -15.84
N ASP A 81 -8.15 14.95 -14.78
CA ASP A 81 -6.73 15.05 -14.43
C ASP A 81 -6.13 13.64 -14.35
N PRO A 82 -5.31 13.21 -15.32
CA PRO A 82 -4.70 11.87 -15.30
C PRO A 82 -3.74 11.66 -14.11
N THR A 83 -3.33 12.73 -13.42
CA THR A 83 -2.48 12.65 -12.24
C THR A 83 -3.26 12.52 -10.93
N ALA A 84 -4.59 12.63 -10.96
CA ALA A 84 -5.46 12.63 -9.78
C ALA A 84 -5.73 11.22 -9.23
N HIS A 85 -4.67 10.41 -9.11
CA HIS A 85 -4.70 9.14 -8.41
C HIS A 85 -4.98 9.35 -6.91
N ALA A 86 -5.41 8.30 -6.22
CA ALA A 86 -5.80 8.39 -4.81
C ALA A 86 -4.65 8.92 -3.93
N GLU A 87 -3.44 8.41 -4.13
CA GLU A 87 -2.25 8.76 -3.37
C GLU A 87 -1.80 10.20 -3.65
N VAL A 88 -1.78 10.61 -4.91
CA VAL A 88 -1.45 12.00 -5.30
C VAL A 88 -2.48 12.97 -4.74
N THR A 89 -3.76 12.61 -4.81
CA THR A 89 -4.86 13.40 -4.23
C THR A 89 -4.71 13.51 -2.71
N ALA A 90 -4.39 12.41 -2.03
CA ALA A 90 -4.17 12.39 -0.59
C ALA A 90 -2.95 13.24 -0.18
N VAL A 91 -1.83 13.16 -0.91
CA VAL A 91 -0.65 14.03 -0.69
C VAL A 91 -1.04 15.50 -0.85
N ARG A 92 -1.70 15.86 -1.96
CA ARG A 92 -2.15 17.26 -2.23
C ARG A 92 -3.05 17.79 -1.10
N GLN A 93 -4.04 17.00 -0.69
CA GLN A 93 -4.97 17.42 0.36
C GLN A 93 -4.32 17.47 1.75
N ALA A 94 -3.44 16.52 2.09
CA ALA A 94 -2.69 16.53 3.33
C ALA A 94 -1.78 17.76 3.43
N CYS A 95 -1.04 18.07 2.37
CA CYS A 95 -0.20 19.27 2.31
C CYS A 95 -1.03 20.55 2.51
N LYS A 96 -2.19 20.64 1.87
CA LYS A 96 -3.10 21.78 2.02
C LYS A 96 -3.67 21.88 3.45
N LYS A 97 -4.07 20.76 4.04
CA LYS A 97 -4.67 20.72 5.39
C LYS A 97 -3.66 21.03 6.50
N LEU A 98 -2.39 20.65 6.30
CA LEU A 98 -1.30 20.90 7.24
C LEU A 98 -0.47 22.15 6.90
N GLU A 99 -0.83 22.85 5.82
CA GLU A 99 -0.17 24.07 5.32
C GLU A 99 1.34 23.93 5.12
N ARG A 100 1.79 22.75 4.67
CA ARG A 100 3.20 22.44 4.41
C ARG A 100 3.34 21.37 3.34
N TYR A 101 4.51 21.29 2.69
CA TYR A 101 4.80 20.25 1.71
C TYR A 101 5.53 19.03 2.31
N ASP A 102 6.15 19.20 3.48
CA ASP A 102 6.89 18.17 4.18
C ASP A 102 5.95 17.34 5.05
N LEU A 103 5.82 16.06 4.73
CA LEU A 103 4.95 15.09 5.39
C LEU A 103 5.78 13.98 6.08
N SER A 104 7.01 14.29 6.49
CA SER A 104 7.93 13.31 7.10
C SER A 104 7.48 12.70 8.43
N ASP A 105 6.54 13.34 9.12
CA ASP A 105 5.91 12.79 10.32
C ASP A 105 4.64 11.98 10.01
N CYS A 106 4.22 11.91 8.74
CA CYS A 106 3.01 11.24 8.28
C CYS A 106 3.28 9.87 7.64
N GLU A 107 2.26 9.02 7.66
CA GLU A 107 2.20 7.69 7.03
C GLU A 107 1.09 7.69 5.97
N ILE A 108 1.23 6.88 4.93
CA ILE A 108 0.19 6.71 3.90
C ILE A 108 -0.22 5.25 3.76
N TYR A 109 -1.52 5.03 3.61
CA TYR A 109 -2.16 3.73 3.41
C TYR A 109 -2.86 3.76 2.06
N ALA A 110 -2.58 2.80 1.18
CA ALA A 110 -3.17 2.71 -0.16
C ALA A 110 -3.92 1.38 -0.33
N SER A 111 -5.07 1.38 -0.99
CA SER A 111 -5.84 0.14 -1.22
C SER A 111 -5.05 -0.85 -2.09
N CYS A 112 -4.23 -0.37 -3.01
CA CYS A 112 -3.40 -1.17 -3.90
C CYS A 112 -1.96 -0.62 -3.92
N GLU A 113 -1.03 -1.43 -4.39
CA GLU A 113 0.35 -1.02 -4.65
C GLU A 113 0.39 0.26 -5.51
N PRO A 114 1.06 1.33 -5.06
CA PRO A 114 1.08 2.57 -5.79
C PRO A 114 1.76 2.47 -7.15
N CYS A 115 1.25 3.22 -8.12
CA CYS A 115 1.89 3.32 -9.42
C CYS A 115 3.20 4.13 -9.33
N PRO A 116 4.03 4.10 -10.40
CA PRO A 116 5.29 4.84 -10.47
C PRO A 116 5.23 6.31 -10.04
N MET A 117 4.22 7.02 -10.54
CA MET A 117 3.98 8.45 -10.26
C MET A 117 3.65 8.66 -8.79
N CYS A 118 2.79 7.81 -8.24
CA CYS A 118 2.37 7.89 -6.84
C CYS A 118 3.54 7.62 -5.89
N PHE A 119 4.38 6.62 -6.19
CA PHE A 119 5.62 6.40 -5.44
C PHE A 119 6.54 7.63 -5.44
N GLY A 120 6.72 8.27 -6.60
CA GLY A 120 7.48 9.51 -6.71
C GLY A 120 6.90 10.64 -5.84
N ALA A 121 5.57 10.81 -5.84
CA ALA A 121 4.89 11.81 -5.02
C ALA A 121 5.03 11.54 -3.51
N ILE A 122 4.91 10.28 -3.09
CA ILE A 122 5.11 9.86 -1.69
C ILE A 122 6.55 10.12 -1.27
N HIS A 123 7.52 9.78 -2.12
CA HIS A 123 8.93 10.02 -1.85
C HIS A 123 9.25 11.52 -1.73
N LEU A 124 8.78 12.34 -2.66
CA LEU A 124 9.02 13.79 -2.68
C LEU A 124 8.33 14.52 -1.52
N SER A 125 7.23 13.98 -1.00
CA SER A 125 6.58 14.47 0.24
C SER A 125 7.25 13.97 1.52
N LYS A 126 8.28 13.11 1.40
CA LYS A 126 9.12 12.59 2.49
C LYS A 126 8.40 11.73 3.53
N MET A 127 7.22 11.21 3.22
CA MET A 127 6.48 10.36 4.16
C MET A 127 7.34 9.22 4.68
N LYS A 128 7.27 8.94 5.98
CA LYS A 128 8.15 7.95 6.61
C LYS A 128 7.78 6.51 6.26
N ARG A 129 6.54 6.28 5.84
CA ARG A 129 5.98 4.93 5.69
C ARG A 129 4.81 4.86 4.71
N LEU A 130 4.80 3.81 3.89
CA LEU A 130 3.71 3.39 3.02
C LEU A 130 3.25 1.96 3.37
N VAL A 131 1.95 1.78 3.54
CA VAL A 131 1.30 0.46 3.68
C VAL A 131 0.29 0.29 2.54
N TYR A 132 0.28 -0.87 1.87
CA TYR A 132 -0.71 -1.14 0.82
C TYR A 132 -1.34 -2.53 0.92
N GLY A 133 -2.57 -2.68 0.41
CA GLY A 133 -3.35 -3.91 0.48
C GLY A 133 -3.10 -4.87 -0.69
N ALA A 134 -3.82 -4.65 -1.80
CA ALA A 134 -3.74 -5.48 -3.00
C ALA A 134 -2.42 -5.25 -3.75
N GLN A 135 -1.92 -6.28 -4.44
CA GLN A 135 -0.76 -6.10 -5.30
C GLN A 135 -1.11 -5.36 -6.61
N ALA A 136 -0.09 -4.80 -7.26
CA ALA A 136 -0.22 -4.24 -8.60
C ALA A 136 -0.76 -5.29 -9.60
N GLU A 137 -0.45 -6.58 -9.42
CA GLU A 137 -0.94 -7.65 -10.30
C GLU A 137 -2.46 -7.86 -10.24
N ALA A 138 -3.11 -7.53 -9.13
CA ALA A 138 -4.58 -7.50 -9.06
C ALA A 138 -5.17 -6.29 -9.82
N ALA A 139 -4.42 -5.19 -9.90
CA ALA A 139 -4.76 -4.02 -10.72
C ALA A 139 -4.34 -4.16 -12.19
N LEU A 140 -3.38 -5.03 -12.52
CA LEU A 140 -2.93 -5.33 -13.89
C LEU A 140 -4.05 -5.93 -14.76
N ALA A 141 -5.07 -6.54 -14.15
CA ALA A 141 -6.31 -6.90 -14.84
C ALA A 141 -7.09 -5.68 -15.39
N ILE A 142 -6.65 -4.46 -15.08
CA ILE A 142 -7.24 -3.15 -15.41
C ILE A 142 -6.20 -2.21 -16.09
N GLY A 143 -5.03 -2.71 -16.51
CA GLY A 143 -4.13 -2.00 -17.44
C GLY A 143 -3.14 -1.00 -16.83
N PHE A 144 -2.28 -1.45 -15.92
CA PHE A 144 -1.15 -0.63 -15.40
C PHE A 144 0.18 -1.38 -15.50
N ASP A 145 1.12 -0.89 -16.33
CA ASP A 145 2.43 -1.53 -16.56
C ASP A 145 3.41 -1.47 -15.36
N ASP A 146 4.14 -2.57 -15.16
CA ASP A 146 5.06 -2.86 -14.03
C ASP A 146 6.39 -2.06 -14.00
N PHE A 147 6.64 -1.19 -14.98
CA PHE A 147 8.01 -0.76 -15.31
C PHE A 147 8.75 0.02 -14.20
N ILE A 148 8.07 0.79 -13.34
CA ILE A 148 8.76 1.59 -12.31
C ILE A 148 8.67 0.97 -10.91
N ALA A 149 7.73 0.04 -10.68
CA ALA A 149 7.72 -0.75 -9.44
C ALA A 149 9.03 -1.54 -9.32
N ASP A 150 9.50 -2.13 -10.42
CA ASP A 150 10.80 -2.81 -10.50
C ASP A 150 11.99 -1.87 -10.27
N ALA A 151 11.93 -0.65 -10.82
CA ALA A 151 12.98 0.35 -10.62
C ALA A 151 13.13 0.77 -9.15
N ILE A 152 12.02 0.81 -8.40
CA ILE A 152 12.01 1.16 -6.96
C ILE A 152 12.33 -0.06 -6.08
N ARG A 153 11.95 -1.27 -6.49
CA ARG A 153 12.30 -2.54 -5.82
C ARG A 153 13.81 -2.86 -5.88
N GLY A 154 14.59 -2.07 -6.62
CA GLY A 154 16.06 -2.12 -6.60
C GLY A 154 16.68 -3.05 -7.65
N THR A 155 15.93 -3.47 -8.67
CA THR A 155 16.49 -4.16 -9.84
C THR A 155 17.12 -3.17 -10.84
N ALA A 156 16.80 -1.88 -10.75
CA ALA A 156 17.52 -0.78 -11.38
C ALA A 156 18.23 0.09 -10.32
N ARG A 157 19.47 0.50 -10.61
CA ARG A 157 20.37 1.20 -9.68
C ARG A 157 19.79 2.53 -9.15
N TYR A 158 19.26 2.56 -7.94
CA TYR A 158 19.13 3.79 -7.16
C TYR A 158 19.20 3.53 -5.64
N GLN A 159 19.80 4.47 -4.90
CA GLN A 159 20.19 4.34 -3.48
C GLN A 159 18.99 4.17 -2.52
N LYS A 160 19.15 3.29 -1.53
CA LYS A 160 18.26 3.13 -0.37
C LYS A 160 18.15 4.45 0.41
N VAL A 161 16.98 5.07 0.34
CA VAL A 161 16.51 6.09 1.29
C VAL A 161 15.77 5.40 2.45
N ASN A 162 15.78 6.01 3.64
CA ASN A 162 15.10 5.52 4.85
C ASN A 162 13.56 5.61 4.69
N PHE A 163 12.98 4.78 3.83
CA PHE A 163 11.55 4.72 3.53
C PHE A 163 11.05 3.29 3.76
N GLU A 164 10.06 3.13 4.64
CA GLU A 164 9.47 1.84 4.93
C GLU A 164 8.28 1.56 4.01
N VAL A 165 8.35 0.48 3.24
CA VAL A 165 7.26 -0.01 2.39
C VAL A 165 6.80 -1.35 2.91
N LYS A 166 5.51 -1.48 3.20
CA LYS A 166 4.90 -2.71 3.71
C LYS A 166 3.66 -3.09 2.91
N ARG A 167 3.59 -4.37 2.55
CA ARG A 167 2.36 -5.01 2.06
C ARG A 167 1.59 -5.56 3.25
N ALA A 168 0.29 -5.33 3.29
CA ALA A 168 -0.61 -6.00 4.21
C ALA A 168 -0.92 -7.41 3.73
N ASP A 169 -1.00 -8.34 4.68
CA ASP A 169 -1.51 -9.69 4.51
C ASP A 169 -2.96 -9.77 5.03
N GLY A 170 -3.59 -10.96 4.96
CA GLY A 170 -4.88 -11.23 5.60
C GLY A 170 -6.10 -10.49 5.01
N SER A 171 -7.13 -10.32 5.84
CA SER A 171 -8.48 -9.94 5.40
C SER A 171 -8.56 -8.57 4.71
N ALA A 172 -7.73 -7.61 5.08
CA ALA A 172 -7.70 -6.31 4.42
C ALA A 172 -7.06 -6.37 3.03
N ALA A 173 -6.05 -7.22 2.83
CA ALA A 173 -5.48 -7.46 1.51
C ALA A 173 -6.50 -8.18 0.61
N GLU A 174 -7.20 -9.18 1.13
CA GLU A 174 -8.28 -9.88 0.41
C GLU A 174 -9.43 -8.93 0.04
N ALA A 175 -9.85 -8.06 0.96
CA ALA A 175 -10.88 -7.06 0.68
C ALA A 175 -10.43 -6.06 -0.41
N ALA A 176 -9.16 -5.67 -0.38
CA ALA A 176 -8.58 -4.82 -1.40
C ALA A 176 -8.51 -5.53 -2.77
N GLU A 177 -8.24 -6.83 -2.83
CA GLU A 177 -8.26 -7.58 -4.10
C GLU A 177 -9.70 -7.76 -4.63
N GLN A 178 -10.63 -8.11 -3.75
CA GLN A 178 -12.04 -8.31 -4.10
C GLN A 178 -12.69 -7.06 -4.68
N ILE A 179 -12.27 -5.87 -4.27
CA ILE A 179 -12.84 -4.64 -4.81
C ILE A 179 -12.59 -4.51 -6.31
N PHE A 180 -11.41 -4.90 -6.79
CA PHE A 180 -11.05 -4.86 -8.21
C PHE A 180 -11.93 -5.83 -9.01
N GLU A 181 -12.12 -7.05 -8.52
CA GLU A 181 -13.00 -8.03 -9.17
C GLU A 181 -14.47 -7.58 -9.17
N ASN A 182 -14.97 -7.09 -8.04
CA ASN A 182 -16.37 -6.68 -7.89
C ASN A 182 -16.73 -5.41 -8.68
N THR A 183 -15.75 -4.56 -8.99
CA THR A 183 -15.95 -3.30 -9.70
C THR A 183 -15.53 -3.34 -11.17
N LYS A 184 -14.94 -4.45 -11.63
CA LYS A 184 -14.46 -4.63 -13.00
C LYS A 184 -15.48 -4.32 -14.09
N SER A 185 -16.76 -4.62 -13.86
CA SER A 185 -17.84 -4.33 -14.82
C SER A 185 -18.34 -2.87 -14.79
N LYS A 186 -18.01 -2.12 -13.74
CA LYS A 186 -18.45 -0.75 -13.50
C LYS A 186 -17.43 0.29 -13.94
N PHE A 187 -16.20 -0.14 -14.18
CA PHE A 187 -15.10 0.74 -14.57
C PHE A 187 -14.32 0.08 -15.71
N THR A 188 -14.30 0.74 -16.86
CA THR A 188 -13.46 0.36 -18.00
C THR A 188 -12.45 1.47 -18.19
N MET A 189 -11.17 1.21 -17.92
CA MET A 189 -10.11 2.11 -18.34
C MET A 189 -9.65 1.65 -19.72
N TYR A 190 -10.15 2.38 -20.73
CA TYR A 190 -9.93 2.18 -22.17
C TYR A 190 -10.41 0.82 -22.72
#